data_AF-A0A9W8U4R6-F1
#
_entry.id   AF-A0A9W8U4R6-F1
#
_cell.length_a   1.000
_cell.length_b   1.000
_cell.length_c   1.000
_cell.angle_alpha   90.00
_cell.angle_beta   90.00
_cell.angle_gamma   90.00
#
_symmetry.space_group_name_H-M   'P 1'
#
loop_
_entity.id
_entity.type
_entity.pdbx_description
1 polymer ?
#
loop_
_entity_poly.entity_id
_entity_poly.type
_entity_poly.pdbx_seq_one_letter_code
_entity_poly.pdbx_strand_id
1 'polypeptide(L)'
;MAGILSQVPVVNRLLGLYSSRQAINVPSVEIHHIETDPDKRARCLKHLIKANHANYSIVYHNLQYDNHNAHILSSAYLLGASVSQMNDIYDKEIKELDAWVPSPAEVGEDDWQQLRGDKRYQRAFVDFFEDKFVMRFKYDWRQEMEHYLFTGDEPLFHGLIGGLGHPLIHLGYAFEMDCKELAMEALGLACVQYNFFHKYLDNQAYTRQASFTSASPLELLTKLSKDSRFDSINPDLDDMEELFNKHEDIILEYWNAWEINDPLKQFELSQEAAAALLVATVKPGTHAFNFLLVHLLTTSHAVRILLPFIPEKYHVTLVREWWLLVLGIFIVKGRPLPDPDNVDSDLKQRGWKYVEDKALNSDWATDAHYVKAIRALKEASRTWGDVHDRYLLSALTFVDNFQGWTF
;
A
#
# COMPACT_ATOMS: atom_id res chain seq x y z
N MET A 1 38.63 -38.93 44.48
CA MET A 1 39.36 -37.77 43.92
C MET A 1 38.44 -37.10 42.92
N ALA A 2 37.87 -35.96 43.32
CA ALA A 2 36.86 -35.22 42.58
C ALA A 2 37.52 -34.42 41.46
N GLY A 3 37.03 -34.56 40.23
CA GLY A 3 37.48 -33.83 39.05
C GLY A 3 36.46 -32.79 38.63
N ILE A 4 36.67 -31.57 39.15
CA ILE A 4 36.38 -30.24 38.58
C ILE A 4 35.28 -30.18 37.49
N LEU A 5 34.07 -29.79 37.91
CA LEU A 5 33.04 -29.23 37.03
C LEU A 5 33.47 -27.81 36.62
N SER A 6 33.77 -27.63 35.34
CA SER A 6 33.96 -26.30 34.74
C SER A 6 32.62 -25.57 34.69
N GLN A 7 32.48 -24.49 35.46
CA GLN A 7 31.38 -23.55 35.34
C GLN A 7 31.47 -22.83 33.99
N VAL A 8 30.50 -23.09 33.11
CA VAL A 8 30.26 -22.27 31.92
C VAL A 8 29.47 -21.03 32.38
N PRO A 9 29.92 -19.79 32.09
CA PRO A 9 29.16 -18.61 32.46
C PRO A 9 27.86 -18.56 31.67
N VAL A 10 26.76 -18.35 32.38
CA VAL A 10 25.43 -18.11 31.81
C VAL A 10 25.47 -16.76 31.06
N VAL A 11 25.74 -16.81 29.76
CA VAL A 11 25.48 -15.71 28.82
C VAL A 11 24.20 -16.08 28.08
N ASN A 12 23.05 -15.97 28.75
CA ASN A 12 21.74 -16.22 28.15
C ASN A 12 20.72 -15.15 28.57
N ARG A 13 21.09 -13.88 28.36
CA ARG A 13 20.20 -12.72 28.55
C ARG A 13 20.36 -11.65 27.45
N LEU A 14 20.57 -12.08 26.21
CA LEU A 14 20.53 -11.20 25.02
C LEU A 14 19.81 -11.85 23.81
N LEU A 15 19.00 -12.88 24.02
CA LEU A 15 18.25 -13.57 22.95
C LEU A 15 16.74 -13.19 22.92
N GLY A 16 16.40 -11.98 23.37
CA GLY A 16 15.02 -11.48 23.38
C GLY A 16 14.55 -10.80 22.07
N LEU A 17 15.39 -10.77 21.04
CA LEU A 17 15.06 -10.17 19.73
C LEU A 17 14.83 -11.22 18.63
N TYR A 18 14.70 -12.50 18.99
CA TYR A 18 14.13 -13.46 18.06
C TYR A 18 12.66 -13.13 17.89
N SER A 19 12.31 -12.54 16.75
CA SER A 19 10.96 -12.56 16.20
C SER A 19 10.46 -14.00 16.32
N SER A 20 9.58 -14.26 17.30
CA SER A 20 8.68 -15.38 17.18
C SER A 20 7.97 -15.22 15.84
N ARG A 21 7.84 -16.30 15.07
CA ARG A 21 7.09 -16.29 13.82
C ARG A 21 5.69 -15.76 14.11
N GLN A 22 5.48 -14.49 13.84
CA GLN A 22 4.31 -13.74 14.24
C GLN A 22 3.44 -13.59 13.01
N ALA A 23 2.70 -14.66 12.71
CA ALA A 23 1.76 -14.66 11.61
C ALA A 23 0.61 -13.69 11.91
N ILE A 24 0.28 -12.83 10.94
CA ILE A 24 -0.96 -12.05 10.95
C ILE A 24 -2.02 -12.88 10.23
N ASN A 25 -2.81 -13.62 11.01
CA ASN A 25 -3.81 -14.56 10.49
C ASN A 25 -5.13 -13.84 10.19
N VAL A 26 -5.20 -13.22 9.01
CA VAL A 26 -6.42 -12.60 8.50
C VAL A 26 -6.99 -13.47 7.35
N PRO A 27 -8.31 -13.69 7.26
CA PRO A 27 -8.90 -14.51 6.18
C PRO A 27 -8.53 -13.96 4.79
N SER A 28 -8.51 -14.80 3.76
CA SER A 28 -8.40 -14.32 2.38
C SER A 28 -9.57 -13.41 2.00
N VAL A 29 -9.32 -12.43 1.13
CA VAL A 29 -10.38 -11.77 0.37
C VAL A 29 -10.97 -12.75 -0.66
N GLU A 30 -12.15 -12.44 -1.18
CA GLU A 30 -12.69 -13.16 -2.34
C GLU A 30 -11.75 -12.98 -3.53
N ILE A 31 -11.43 -14.07 -4.21
CA ILE A 31 -10.58 -14.04 -5.41
C ILE A 31 -11.47 -14.13 -6.64
N HIS A 32 -11.35 -13.11 -7.49
CA HIS A 32 -12.16 -12.95 -8.67
C HIS A 32 -11.41 -13.48 -9.88
N HIS A 33 -11.74 -14.68 -10.34
CA HIS A 33 -11.10 -15.33 -11.50
C HIS A 33 -11.55 -14.71 -12.84
N ILE A 34 -11.28 -13.42 -13.04
CA ILE A 34 -11.83 -12.62 -14.16
C ILE A 34 -11.44 -13.15 -15.55
N GLU A 35 -10.34 -13.90 -15.64
CA GLU A 35 -9.88 -14.50 -16.90
C GLU A 35 -10.92 -15.49 -17.46
N THR A 36 -11.49 -16.30 -16.57
CA THR A 36 -12.39 -17.42 -16.88
C THR A 36 -13.86 -17.16 -16.56
N ASP A 37 -14.17 -16.06 -15.86
CA ASP A 37 -15.54 -15.72 -15.45
C ASP A 37 -16.42 -15.37 -16.67
N PRO A 38 -17.55 -16.08 -16.90
CA PRO A 38 -18.48 -15.80 -17.98
C PRO A 38 -19.44 -14.63 -17.69
N ASP A 39 -19.35 -13.94 -16.55
CA ASP A 39 -20.13 -12.75 -16.31
C ASP A 39 -19.75 -11.61 -17.26
N LYS A 40 -20.74 -10.80 -17.67
CA LYS A 40 -20.53 -9.70 -18.63
C LYS A 40 -19.61 -8.62 -18.05
N ARG A 41 -19.71 -8.31 -16.76
CA ARG A 41 -18.88 -7.29 -16.10
C ARG A 41 -17.46 -7.81 -15.93
N ALA A 42 -17.30 -9.06 -15.51
CA ALA A 42 -15.97 -9.68 -15.38
C ALA A 42 -15.23 -9.72 -16.73
N ARG A 43 -15.89 -10.12 -17.82
CA ARG A 43 -15.30 -10.04 -19.17
C ARG A 43 -14.94 -8.61 -19.57
N CYS A 44 -15.78 -7.63 -19.26
CA CYS A 44 -15.48 -6.22 -19.53
C CYS A 44 -14.19 -5.79 -18.82
N LEU A 45 -14.12 -6.04 -17.51
CA LEU A 45 -12.94 -5.72 -16.70
C LEU A 45 -11.68 -6.38 -17.27
N LYS A 46 -11.74 -7.69 -17.58
CA LYS A 46 -10.65 -8.41 -18.23
C LYS A 46 -10.16 -7.71 -19.51
N HIS A 47 -11.08 -7.36 -20.41
CA HIS A 47 -10.71 -6.74 -21.68
C HIS A 47 -10.12 -5.35 -21.49
N LEU A 48 -10.63 -4.55 -20.56
CA LEU A 48 -10.10 -3.22 -20.26
C LEU A 48 -8.72 -3.27 -19.61
N ILE A 49 -8.48 -4.21 -18.68
CA ILE A 49 -7.14 -4.45 -18.09
C ILE A 49 -6.14 -4.86 -19.18
N LYS A 50 -6.49 -5.82 -20.03
CA LYS A 50 -5.61 -6.24 -21.14
C LYS A 50 -5.34 -5.12 -22.13
N ALA A 51 -6.35 -4.29 -22.42
CA ALA A 51 -6.18 -3.12 -23.26
C ALA A 51 -5.27 -2.07 -22.59
N ASN A 52 -5.37 -1.86 -21.28
CA ASN A 52 -4.45 -1.00 -20.54
C ASN A 52 -3.00 -1.51 -20.66
N HIS A 53 -2.80 -2.77 -20.28
CA HIS A 53 -1.51 -3.45 -20.29
C HIS A 53 -0.82 -3.39 -21.65
N ALA A 54 -1.57 -3.63 -22.73
CA ALA A 54 -1.01 -3.64 -24.08
C ALA A 54 -0.62 -2.25 -24.61
N ASN A 55 -1.29 -1.18 -24.16
CA ASN A 55 -1.20 0.13 -24.82
C ASN A 55 -0.47 1.20 -23.99
N TYR A 56 -0.57 1.17 -22.66
CA TYR A 56 -0.16 2.29 -21.81
C TYR A 56 0.92 1.90 -20.81
N SER A 57 1.82 2.85 -20.55
CA SER A 57 2.92 2.67 -19.62
C SER A 57 2.45 2.57 -18.17
N ILE A 58 3.21 1.87 -17.33
CA ILE A 58 2.92 1.74 -15.88
C ILE A 58 3.28 3.01 -15.10
N VAL A 59 4.18 3.84 -15.63
CA VAL A 59 4.48 5.19 -15.17
C VAL A 59 4.35 6.17 -16.34
N TYR A 60 3.70 7.30 -16.14
CA TYR A 60 3.39 8.32 -17.16
C TYR A 60 3.76 9.73 -16.69
N HIS A 61 3.53 10.72 -17.55
CA HIS A 61 3.78 12.14 -17.31
C HIS A 61 5.24 12.42 -16.93
N ASN A 62 6.16 12.15 -17.87
CA ASN A 62 7.60 12.27 -17.65
C ASN A 62 8.10 11.41 -16.48
N LEU A 63 7.55 10.19 -16.33
CA LEU A 63 7.92 9.22 -15.31
C LEU A 63 7.58 9.67 -13.87
N GLN A 64 6.63 10.59 -13.71
CA GLN A 64 6.25 11.14 -12.41
C GLN A 64 5.13 10.34 -11.74
N TYR A 65 4.10 9.96 -12.50
CA TYR A 65 2.87 9.38 -11.95
C TYR A 65 2.68 7.92 -12.34
N ASP A 66 2.05 7.14 -11.47
CA ASP A 66 1.74 5.73 -11.68
C ASP A 66 0.38 5.55 -12.38
N ASN A 67 0.27 4.61 -13.32
CA ASN A 67 -0.98 4.33 -14.02
C ASN A 67 -2.02 3.71 -13.07
N HIS A 68 -3.14 4.42 -12.86
CA HIS A 68 -4.20 4.02 -11.92
C HIS A 68 -5.37 3.28 -12.56
N ASN A 69 -5.38 3.12 -13.89
CA ASN A 69 -6.54 2.64 -14.64
C ASN A 69 -7.01 1.25 -14.14
N ALA A 70 -6.08 0.31 -13.96
CA ALA A 70 -6.38 -0.99 -13.37
C ALA A 70 -6.96 -0.87 -11.95
N HIS A 71 -6.44 0.05 -11.13
CA HIS A 71 -6.87 0.19 -9.74
C HIS A 71 -8.30 0.71 -9.64
N ILE A 72 -8.67 1.73 -10.42
CA ILE A 72 -10.03 2.28 -10.43
C ILE A 72 -11.01 1.29 -11.06
N LEU A 73 -10.65 0.62 -12.15
CA LEU A 73 -11.51 -0.37 -12.80
C LEU A 73 -11.83 -1.54 -11.87
N SER A 74 -10.82 -2.11 -11.21
CA SER A 74 -11.02 -3.19 -10.23
C SER A 74 -11.81 -2.70 -9.02
N SER A 75 -11.54 -1.49 -8.51
CA SER A 75 -12.31 -0.92 -7.39
C SER A 75 -13.78 -0.73 -7.74
N ALA A 76 -14.06 -0.13 -8.91
CA ALA A 76 -15.41 0.14 -9.37
C ALA A 76 -16.17 -1.17 -9.62
N TYR A 77 -15.52 -2.17 -10.24
CA TYR A 77 -16.09 -3.52 -10.41
C TYR A 77 -16.51 -4.13 -9.06
N LEU A 78 -15.64 -4.10 -8.06
CA LEU A 78 -15.92 -4.63 -6.71
C LEU A 78 -17.01 -3.85 -5.96
N LEU A 79 -17.18 -2.56 -6.29
CA LEU A 79 -18.28 -1.73 -5.77
C LEU A 79 -19.60 -1.91 -6.53
N GLY A 80 -19.62 -2.66 -7.63
CA GLY A 80 -20.85 -2.96 -8.37
C GLY A 80 -21.02 -2.21 -9.70
N ALA A 81 -19.97 -1.56 -10.23
CA ALA A 81 -20.04 -0.80 -11.47
C ALA A 81 -20.58 -1.64 -12.65
N SER A 82 -21.47 -1.04 -13.43
CA SER A 82 -21.98 -1.60 -14.67
C SER A 82 -20.91 -1.61 -15.76
N VAL A 83 -21.17 -2.33 -16.86
CA VAL A 83 -20.30 -2.31 -18.05
C VAL A 83 -20.13 -0.90 -18.60
N SER A 84 -21.20 -0.09 -18.66
CA SER A 84 -21.09 1.30 -19.15
C SER A 84 -20.13 2.10 -18.29
N GLN A 85 -20.32 2.08 -16.97
CA GLN A 85 -19.47 2.83 -16.03
C GLN A 85 -17.99 2.43 -16.13
N MET A 86 -17.68 1.14 -16.29
CA MET A 86 -16.29 0.72 -16.48
C MET A 86 -15.69 1.19 -17.81
N ASN A 87 -16.45 1.22 -18.89
CA ASN A 87 -15.97 1.80 -20.15
C ASN A 87 -15.78 3.32 -20.02
N ASP A 88 -16.72 4.01 -19.37
CA ASP A 88 -16.63 5.46 -19.14
C ASP A 88 -15.40 5.82 -18.29
N ILE A 89 -15.11 5.02 -17.25
CA ILE A 89 -13.89 5.13 -16.44
C ILE A 89 -12.64 4.95 -17.32
N TYR A 90 -12.56 3.86 -18.07
CA TYR A 90 -11.41 3.58 -18.93
C TYR A 90 -11.17 4.71 -19.93
N ASP A 91 -12.21 5.15 -20.64
CA ASP A 91 -12.14 6.23 -21.64
C ASP A 91 -11.73 7.58 -21.04
N LYS A 92 -11.96 7.79 -19.73
CA LYS A 92 -11.52 8.98 -19.01
C LYS A 92 -10.05 8.86 -18.60
N GLU A 93 -9.64 7.73 -18.03
CA GLU A 93 -8.28 7.48 -17.55
C GLU A 93 -7.27 7.54 -18.71
N ILE A 94 -7.55 6.87 -19.83
CA ILE A 94 -6.60 6.76 -20.95
C ILE A 94 -6.27 8.09 -21.64
N LYS A 95 -7.01 9.17 -21.37
CA LYS A 95 -6.74 10.50 -21.94
C LYS A 95 -5.49 11.15 -21.37
N GLU A 96 -5.12 10.79 -20.14
CA GLU A 96 -3.95 11.33 -19.44
C GLU A 96 -2.73 10.40 -19.53
N LEU A 97 -2.95 9.12 -19.87
CA LEU A 97 -1.90 8.10 -19.89
C LEU A 97 -1.00 8.21 -21.12
N ASP A 98 0.29 7.94 -20.90
CA ASP A 98 1.27 7.80 -21.97
C ASP A 98 1.24 6.38 -22.55
N ALA A 99 1.39 6.28 -23.86
CA ALA A 99 1.59 4.99 -24.51
C ALA A 99 2.99 4.41 -24.17
N TRP A 100 3.16 3.10 -24.33
CA TRP A 100 4.48 2.49 -24.20
C TRP A 100 5.51 3.13 -25.13
N VAL A 101 6.69 3.44 -24.58
CA VAL A 101 7.86 3.89 -25.33
C VAL A 101 8.98 2.85 -25.21
N PRO A 102 9.87 2.74 -26.23
CA PRO A 102 11.02 1.83 -26.14
C PRO A 102 11.91 2.14 -24.93
N SER A 103 12.35 1.09 -24.25
CA SER A 103 13.34 1.18 -23.16
C SER A 103 14.72 1.60 -23.70
N PRO A 104 15.58 2.26 -22.89
CA PRO A 104 16.97 2.55 -23.27
C PRO A 104 17.77 1.32 -23.70
N ALA A 105 17.52 0.17 -23.07
CA ALA A 105 18.07 -1.14 -23.42
C ALA A 105 17.16 -2.28 -22.90
N GLU A 106 17.43 -3.50 -23.36
CA GLU A 106 16.84 -4.72 -22.79
C GLU A 106 17.35 -4.97 -21.35
N VAL A 107 16.55 -5.65 -20.54
CA VAL A 107 16.88 -6.04 -19.17
C VAL A 107 17.13 -7.55 -19.15
N GLY A 108 18.32 -7.97 -18.72
CA GLY A 108 18.71 -9.37 -18.56
C GLY A 108 18.67 -9.88 -17.12
N GLU A 109 18.88 -11.18 -16.95
CA GLU A 109 18.93 -11.82 -15.62
C GLU A 109 20.12 -11.34 -14.77
N ASP A 110 21.23 -10.96 -15.41
CA ASP A 110 22.47 -10.58 -14.73
C ASP A 110 22.48 -9.09 -14.28
N ASP A 111 21.56 -8.30 -14.82
CA ASP A 111 21.61 -6.84 -14.84
C ASP A 111 20.34 -6.17 -14.30
N TRP A 112 19.21 -6.89 -14.22
CA TRP A 112 17.93 -6.30 -13.76
C TRP A 112 18.01 -5.62 -12.39
N GLN A 113 18.75 -6.18 -11.42
CA GLN A 113 18.87 -5.60 -10.08
C GLN A 113 19.58 -4.24 -10.08
N GLN A 114 20.53 -4.04 -11.01
CA GLN A 114 21.32 -2.81 -11.13
C GLN A 114 20.52 -1.68 -11.79
N LEU A 115 19.48 -2.03 -12.55
CA LEU A 115 18.62 -1.09 -13.27
C LEU A 115 17.39 -0.66 -12.46
N ARG A 116 17.18 -1.23 -11.26
CA ARG A 116 16.09 -0.85 -10.36
C ARG A 116 16.20 0.62 -9.97
N GLY A 117 15.05 1.25 -9.76
CA GLY A 117 14.92 2.69 -9.52
C GLY A 117 15.00 3.56 -10.78
N ASP A 118 15.42 3.01 -11.93
CA ASP A 118 15.41 3.73 -13.19
C ASP A 118 14.09 3.53 -13.95
N LYS A 119 13.18 4.50 -13.79
CA LYS A 119 11.86 4.49 -14.41
C LYS A 119 11.86 4.46 -15.94
N ARG A 120 12.99 4.79 -16.60
CA ARG A 120 13.10 4.72 -18.06
C ARG A 120 13.03 3.27 -18.57
N TYR A 121 13.38 2.30 -17.73
CA TYR A 121 13.37 0.88 -18.07
C TYR A 121 12.01 0.19 -17.85
N GLN A 122 10.94 0.93 -17.51
CA GLN A 122 9.63 0.35 -17.20
C GLN A 122 9.13 -0.66 -18.25
N ARG A 123 9.31 -0.37 -19.54
CA ARG A 123 8.89 -1.27 -20.62
C ARG A 123 9.71 -2.56 -20.61
N ALA A 124 11.03 -2.44 -20.51
CA ALA A 124 11.92 -3.60 -20.49
C ALA A 124 11.76 -4.45 -19.22
N PHE A 125 11.42 -3.86 -18.07
CA PHE A 125 11.09 -4.64 -16.88
C PHE A 125 9.81 -5.46 -17.07
N VAL A 126 8.74 -4.87 -17.63
CA VAL A 126 7.52 -5.63 -17.93
C VAL A 126 7.82 -6.75 -18.93
N ASP A 127 8.51 -6.44 -20.03
CA ASP A 127 8.91 -7.45 -21.03
C ASP A 127 9.75 -8.58 -20.41
N PHE A 128 10.69 -8.22 -19.53
CA PHE A 128 11.52 -9.19 -18.80
C PHE A 128 10.66 -10.15 -17.98
N PHE A 129 9.69 -9.67 -17.20
CA PHE A 129 8.84 -10.55 -16.41
C PHE A 129 7.87 -11.35 -17.29
N GLU A 130 7.34 -10.78 -18.38
CA GLU A 130 6.55 -11.57 -19.35
C GLU A 130 7.34 -12.72 -19.97
N ASP A 131 8.62 -12.52 -20.28
CA ASP A 131 9.50 -13.56 -20.78
C ASP A 131 9.77 -14.63 -19.72
N LYS A 132 10.05 -14.23 -18.47
CA LYS A 132 10.34 -15.16 -17.37
C LYS A 132 9.12 -15.98 -16.97
N PHE A 133 7.94 -15.35 -16.94
CA PHE A 133 6.65 -15.98 -16.77
C PHE A 133 6.48 -17.20 -17.69
N VAL A 134 6.82 -17.04 -18.98
CA VAL A 134 6.73 -18.11 -19.98
C VAL A 134 7.89 -19.10 -19.89
N MET A 135 9.13 -18.59 -19.95
CA MET A 135 10.32 -19.41 -20.19
C MET A 135 10.79 -20.16 -18.95
N ARG A 136 10.62 -19.58 -17.76
CA ARG A 136 11.11 -20.12 -16.48
C ARG A 136 9.99 -20.66 -15.63
N PHE A 137 8.91 -19.90 -15.48
CA PHE A 137 7.81 -20.22 -14.57
C PHE A 137 6.64 -20.96 -15.24
N LYS A 138 6.71 -21.24 -16.55
CA LYS A 138 5.74 -22.08 -17.28
C LYS A 138 4.30 -21.64 -17.07
N TYR A 139 4.05 -20.33 -17.13
CA TYR A 139 2.75 -19.70 -16.91
C TYR A 139 2.23 -19.70 -15.47
N ASP A 140 3.10 -19.96 -14.47
CA ASP A 140 2.77 -19.79 -13.05
C ASP A 140 3.30 -18.44 -12.54
N TRP A 141 2.47 -17.40 -12.67
CA TRP A 141 2.84 -16.05 -12.22
C TRP A 141 3.02 -15.99 -10.71
N ARG A 142 2.37 -16.85 -9.92
CA ARG A 142 2.50 -16.83 -8.45
C ARG A 142 3.88 -17.32 -8.02
N GLN A 143 4.39 -18.36 -8.68
CA GLN A 143 5.76 -18.85 -8.46
C GLN A 143 6.80 -17.80 -8.88
N GLU A 144 6.54 -17.07 -9.96
CA GLU A 144 7.38 -15.95 -10.38
C GLU A 144 7.42 -14.81 -9.36
N MET A 145 6.25 -14.38 -8.85
CA MET A 145 6.18 -13.38 -7.79
C MET A 145 6.96 -13.84 -6.56
N GLU A 146 6.76 -15.08 -6.11
CA GLU A 146 7.49 -15.62 -4.96
C GLU A 146 9.00 -15.58 -5.19
N HIS A 147 9.46 -15.89 -6.40
CA HIS A 147 10.88 -15.83 -6.73
C HIS A 147 11.43 -14.41 -6.66
N TYR A 148 10.86 -13.47 -7.41
CA TYR A 148 11.45 -12.13 -7.55
C TYR A 148 11.19 -11.22 -6.35
N LEU A 149 10.09 -11.42 -5.61
CA LEU A 149 9.84 -10.64 -4.40
C LEU A 149 10.81 -11.01 -3.27
N PHE A 150 11.14 -12.29 -3.08
CA PHE A 150 11.79 -12.75 -1.84
C PHE A 150 13.25 -13.22 -2.00
N THR A 151 13.81 -13.19 -3.21
CA THR A 151 15.19 -13.63 -3.48
C THR A 151 16.17 -12.46 -3.54
N GLY A 152 17.40 -12.68 -3.08
CA GLY A 152 18.48 -11.69 -3.09
C GLY A 152 18.75 -11.09 -1.71
N ASP A 153 19.86 -10.37 -1.59
CA ASP A 153 20.23 -9.66 -0.36
C ASP A 153 19.41 -8.38 -0.15
N GLU A 154 18.95 -7.78 -1.26
CA GLU A 154 18.08 -6.59 -1.30
C GLU A 154 16.80 -6.94 -2.08
N PRO A 155 15.90 -7.78 -1.54
CA PRO A 155 14.72 -8.28 -2.25
C PRO A 155 13.78 -7.15 -2.69
N LEU A 156 13.06 -7.35 -3.81
CA LEU A 156 12.02 -6.40 -4.26
C LEU A 156 10.92 -6.21 -3.22
N PHE A 157 10.67 -7.23 -2.39
CA PHE A 157 9.70 -7.16 -1.30
C PHE A 157 9.91 -5.96 -0.38
N HIS A 158 11.16 -5.54 -0.13
CA HIS A 158 11.45 -4.38 0.74
C HIS A 158 11.32 -3.01 0.04
N GLY A 159 10.97 -2.98 -1.24
CA GLY A 159 10.76 -1.77 -2.03
C GLY A 159 9.30 -1.52 -2.43
N LEU A 160 8.35 -2.27 -1.88
CA LEU A 160 6.94 -2.22 -2.29
C LEU A 160 6.24 -0.91 -1.91
N ILE A 161 6.75 -0.19 -0.90
CA ILE A 161 6.27 1.15 -0.53
C ILE A 161 6.82 2.29 -1.39
N GLY A 162 7.73 2.01 -2.32
CA GLY A 162 8.22 2.98 -3.30
C GLY A 162 7.07 3.61 -4.10
N GLY A 163 7.28 4.85 -4.59
CA GLY A 163 6.26 5.56 -5.37
C GLY A 163 4.91 5.67 -4.65
N LEU A 164 4.90 6.07 -3.36
CA LEU A 164 3.68 6.12 -2.52
C LEU A 164 2.97 4.76 -2.33
N GLY A 165 3.66 3.65 -2.56
CA GLY A 165 3.15 2.29 -2.42
C GLY A 165 2.32 1.79 -3.60
N HIS A 166 2.47 2.38 -4.78
CA HIS A 166 1.82 1.86 -6.00
C HIS A 166 2.20 0.41 -6.34
N PRO A 167 3.46 -0.06 -6.20
CA PRO A 167 3.78 -1.48 -6.38
C PRO A 167 2.95 -2.38 -5.48
N LEU A 168 2.82 -2.00 -4.19
CA LEU A 168 2.01 -2.72 -3.22
C LEU A 168 0.53 -2.77 -3.58
N ILE A 169 -0.06 -1.63 -3.96
CA ILE A 169 -1.47 -1.54 -4.38
C ILE A 169 -1.71 -2.39 -5.64
N HIS A 170 -0.83 -2.27 -6.63
CA HIS A 170 -0.94 -2.99 -7.88
C HIS A 170 -0.85 -4.51 -7.66
N LEU A 171 0.10 -4.93 -6.80
CA LEU A 171 0.24 -6.32 -6.37
C LEU A 171 -1.03 -6.85 -5.68
N GLY A 172 -1.66 -6.05 -4.82
CA GLY A 172 -2.94 -6.39 -4.20
C GLY A 172 -4.02 -6.73 -5.24
N TYR A 173 -4.17 -5.88 -6.27
CA TYR A 173 -5.11 -6.13 -7.36
C TYR A 173 -4.76 -7.36 -8.21
N ALA A 174 -3.47 -7.64 -8.45
CA ALA A 174 -3.05 -8.83 -9.17
C ALA A 174 -3.53 -10.12 -8.48
N PHE A 175 -3.38 -10.19 -7.15
CA PHE A 175 -3.86 -11.33 -6.36
C PHE A 175 -5.39 -11.40 -6.29
N GLU A 176 -6.05 -10.28 -6.00
CA GLU A 176 -7.50 -10.25 -5.81
C GLU A 176 -8.27 -10.53 -7.11
N MET A 177 -7.76 -10.05 -8.25
CA MET A 177 -8.35 -10.26 -9.58
C MET A 177 -7.78 -11.50 -10.30
N ASP A 178 -6.91 -12.28 -9.65
CA ASP A 178 -6.21 -13.42 -10.26
C ASP A 178 -5.69 -13.13 -11.67
N CYS A 179 -4.99 -12.00 -11.82
CA CYS A 179 -4.66 -11.42 -13.12
C CYS A 179 -3.14 -11.34 -13.33
N LYS A 180 -2.64 -12.11 -14.29
CA LYS A 180 -1.22 -12.18 -14.63
C LYS A 180 -0.69 -10.87 -15.22
N GLU A 181 -1.48 -10.15 -16.01
CA GLU A 181 -1.07 -8.87 -16.61
C GLU A 181 -0.75 -7.85 -15.50
N LEU A 182 -1.62 -7.77 -14.47
CA LEU A 182 -1.35 -6.96 -13.29
C LEU A 182 -0.17 -7.47 -12.47
N ALA A 183 0.09 -8.78 -12.43
CA ALA A 183 1.26 -9.32 -11.75
C ALA A 183 2.57 -8.87 -12.41
N MET A 184 2.64 -8.89 -13.76
CA MET A 184 3.81 -8.41 -14.51
C MET A 184 4.01 -6.90 -14.34
N GLU A 185 2.93 -6.13 -14.40
CA GLU A 185 2.95 -4.69 -14.11
C GLU A 185 3.39 -4.41 -12.66
N ALA A 186 2.96 -5.20 -11.69
CA ALA A 186 3.36 -5.05 -10.29
C ALA A 186 4.86 -5.29 -10.06
N LEU A 187 5.45 -6.31 -10.71
CA LEU A 187 6.90 -6.52 -10.66
C LEU A 187 7.66 -5.39 -11.37
N GLY A 188 7.17 -4.95 -12.52
CA GLY A 188 7.70 -3.78 -13.23
C GLY A 188 7.70 -2.54 -12.34
N LEU A 189 6.57 -2.25 -11.68
CA LEU A 189 6.43 -1.16 -10.72
C LEU A 189 7.37 -1.31 -9.53
N ALA A 190 7.49 -2.51 -8.96
CA ALA A 190 8.41 -2.79 -7.86
C ALA A 190 9.87 -2.51 -8.24
N CYS A 191 10.26 -2.76 -9.49
CA CYS A 191 11.58 -2.41 -10.00
C CYS A 191 11.76 -0.89 -10.18
N VAL A 192 10.82 -0.20 -10.84
CA VAL A 192 11.01 1.22 -11.20
C VAL A 192 10.74 2.20 -10.06
N GLN A 193 9.93 1.80 -9.08
CA GLN A 193 9.69 2.57 -7.86
C GLN A 193 10.63 2.20 -6.71
N TYR A 194 11.55 1.24 -6.92
CA TYR A 194 12.54 0.85 -5.92
C TYR A 194 13.39 2.05 -5.52
N ASN A 195 13.38 2.40 -4.23
CA ASN A 195 14.02 3.61 -3.72
C ASN A 195 14.58 3.40 -2.30
N PHE A 196 15.22 4.43 -1.74
CA PHE A 196 15.97 4.40 -0.48
C PHE A 196 15.28 3.75 0.74
N PHE A 197 13.96 3.58 0.74
CA PHE A 197 13.24 2.92 1.84
C PHE A 197 13.73 1.49 2.11
N HIS A 198 14.15 0.76 1.07
CA HIS A 198 14.55 -0.65 1.17
C HIS A 198 15.63 -0.88 2.23
N LYS A 199 16.58 0.07 2.38
CA LYS A 199 17.71 -0.05 3.31
C LYS A 199 17.30 -0.26 4.77
N TYR A 200 16.16 0.31 5.17
CA TYR A 200 15.64 0.21 6.54
C TYR A 200 15.10 -1.18 6.88
N LEU A 201 14.78 -1.97 5.86
CA LEU A 201 14.21 -3.30 5.95
C LEU A 201 15.30 -4.36 5.68
N ASP A 202 16.22 -4.08 4.75
CA ASP A 202 17.37 -4.94 4.44
C ASP A 202 18.37 -5.01 5.61
N ASN A 203 18.68 -3.86 6.23
CA ASN A 203 19.69 -3.79 7.27
C ASN A 203 19.09 -3.84 8.67
N GLN A 204 19.25 -4.97 9.34
CA GLN A 204 18.77 -5.21 10.71
C GLN A 204 19.29 -4.21 11.75
N ALA A 205 20.41 -3.51 11.48
CA ALA A 205 20.94 -2.49 12.38
C ALA A 205 19.96 -1.32 12.63
N TYR A 206 19.00 -1.08 11.72
CA TYR A 206 17.96 -0.07 11.90
C TYR A 206 16.84 -0.50 12.84
N THR A 207 16.66 -1.81 13.04
CA THR A 207 15.68 -2.36 13.99
C THR A 207 16.31 -2.46 15.37
N ARG A 208 16.00 -1.50 16.24
CA ARG A 208 16.63 -1.34 17.55
C ARG A 208 15.61 -0.93 18.60
N GLN A 209 15.97 -1.05 19.88
CA GLN A 209 15.09 -0.63 20.97
C GLN A 209 14.87 0.89 20.94
N ALA A 210 13.60 1.32 20.90
CA ALA A 210 13.23 2.73 21.02
C ALA A 210 13.18 3.18 22.49
N SER A 211 13.25 4.50 22.73
CA SER A 211 13.21 5.10 24.07
C SER A 211 11.82 5.00 24.73
N PHE A 212 10.78 4.81 23.91
CA PHE A 212 9.40 4.55 24.31
C PHE A 212 8.78 3.53 23.36
N THR A 213 7.69 2.90 23.78
CA THR A 213 6.91 2.00 22.92
C THR A 213 5.42 2.27 23.06
N SER A 214 4.65 1.92 22.04
CA SER A 214 3.20 1.78 22.09
C SER A 214 2.75 0.69 21.12
N ALA A 215 1.72 -0.06 21.51
CA ALA A 215 1.04 -1.01 20.64
C ALA A 215 0.03 -0.33 19.68
N SER A 216 -0.28 0.96 19.90
CA SER A 216 -1.29 1.72 19.16
C SER A 216 -0.65 2.69 18.16
N PRO A 217 -0.81 2.47 16.84
CA PRO A 217 -0.36 3.42 15.82
C PRO A 217 -0.90 4.84 16.02
N LEU A 218 -2.16 4.98 16.46
CA LEU A 218 -2.78 6.28 16.68
C LEU A 218 -2.16 7.03 17.87
N GLU A 219 -1.75 6.33 18.92
CA GLU A 219 -1.00 6.94 20.03
C GLU A 219 0.37 7.44 19.57
N LEU A 220 1.06 6.66 18.72
CA LEU A 220 2.34 7.07 18.13
C LEU A 220 2.19 8.31 17.24
N LEU A 221 1.16 8.36 16.38
CA LEU A 221 0.85 9.52 15.54
C LEU A 221 0.49 10.75 16.39
N THR A 222 -0.30 10.57 17.45
CA THR A 222 -0.66 11.63 18.41
C THR A 222 0.56 12.17 19.14
N LYS A 223 1.50 11.30 19.49
CA LYS A 223 2.77 11.71 20.10
C LYS A 223 3.65 12.44 19.09
N LEU A 224 3.74 11.95 17.86
CA LEU A 224 4.54 12.54 16.78
C LEU A 224 4.03 13.94 16.39
N SER A 225 2.71 14.15 16.33
CA SER A 225 2.13 15.47 16.01
C SER A 225 2.42 16.55 17.06
N LYS A 226 2.78 16.16 18.28
CA LYS A 226 3.12 17.07 19.40
C LYS A 226 4.61 17.13 19.69
N ASP A 227 5.44 16.42 18.93
CA ASP A 227 6.88 16.36 19.16
C ASP A 227 7.57 17.61 18.62
N SER A 228 8.10 18.42 19.52
CA SER A 228 8.72 19.70 19.17
C SER A 228 10.02 19.56 18.36
N ARG A 229 10.62 18.36 18.31
CA ARG A 229 11.80 18.08 17.47
C ARG A 229 11.51 18.25 15.98
N PHE A 230 10.24 18.18 15.57
CA PHE A 230 9.80 18.33 14.20
C PHE A 230 9.22 19.72 13.87
N ASP A 231 9.20 20.68 14.81
CA ASP A 231 8.55 21.99 14.59
C ASP A 231 9.23 22.86 13.52
N SER A 232 10.50 22.59 13.23
CA SER A 232 11.28 23.27 12.18
C SER A 232 11.36 22.48 10.86
N ILE A 233 10.71 21.30 10.80
CA ILE A 233 10.79 20.37 9.68
C ILE A 233 9.53 20.53 8.82
N ASN A 234 9.68 21.10 7.61
CA ASN A 234 8.61 21.28 6.63
C ASN A 234 9.07 20.85 5.23
N PRO A 235 9.21 19.54 4.99
CA PRO A 235 9.73 19.00 3.73
C PRO A 235 8.61 18.86 2.69
N ASP A 236 8.96 18.98 1.41
CA ASP A 236 8.08 18.55 0.32
C ASP A 236 8.21 17.04 0.09
N LEU A 237 7.32 16.48 -0.73
CA LEU A 237 7.36 15.05 -1.08
C LEU A 237 8.68 14.67 -1.77
N ASP A 238 9.19 15.53 -2.65
CA ASP A 238 10.42 15.30 -3.39
C ASP A 238 11.66 15.29 -2.48
N ASP A 239 11.56 15.89 -1.27
CA ASP A 239 12.62 15.93 -0.27
C ASP A 239 12.60 14.71 0.67
N MET A 240 11.76 13.71 0.41
CA MET A 240 11.53 12.60 1.35
C MET A 240 12.82 11.83 1.69
N GLU A 241 13.72 11.59 0.73
CA GLU A 241 15.01 10.96 1.02
C GLU A 241 15.90 11.86 1.89
N GLU A 242 15.95 13.17 1.61
CA GLU A 242 16.72 14.13 2.38
C GLU A 242 16.19 14.28 3.82
N LEU A 243 14.86 14.26 3.99
CA LEU A 243 14.20 14.22 5.29
C LEU A 243 14.70 13.03 6.11
N PHE A 244 14.66 11.83 5.53
CA PHE A 244 15.13 10.62 6.21
C PHE A 244 16.63 10.69 6.50
N ASN A 245 17.46 11.17 5.58
CA ASN A 245 18.90 11.29 5.80
C ASN A 245 19.27 12.29 6.91
N LYS A 246 18.56 13.43 7.03
CA LYS A 246 18.83 14.46 8.05
C LYS A 246 18.24 14.14 9.42
N HIS A 247 17.12 13.41 9.45
CA HIS A 247 16.32 13.19 10.65
C HIS A 247 16.12 11.70 10.97
N GLU A 248 17.00 10.83 10.46
CA GLU A 248 16.91 9.37 10.54
C GLU A 248 16.65 8.88 11.95
N ASP A 249 17.45 9.33 12.92
CA ASP A 249 17.38 8.86 14.30
C ASP A 249 16.01 9.12 14.95
N ILE A 250 15.42 10.30 14.73
CA ILE A 250 14.13 10.67 15.32
C ILE A 250 12.96 10.03 14.59
N ILE A 251 13.05 9.84 13.27
CA ILE A 251 12.02 9.13 12.50
C ILE A 251 12.02 7.64 12.90
N LEU A 252 13.20 7.03 12.94
CA LEU A 252 13.34 5.62 13.31
C LEU A 252 13.05 5.36 14.78
N GLU A 253 13.10 6.36 15.66
CA GLU A 253 12.58 6.22 17.02
C GLU A 253 11.08 5.86 17.02
N TYR A 254 10.27 6.52 16.19
CA TYR A 254 8.84 6.21 16.03
C TYR A 254 8.59 4.91 15.26
N TRP A 255 9.43 4.60 14.27
CA TRP A 255 9.35 3.31 13.55
C TRP A 255 9.63 2.12 14.47
N ASN A 256 10.61 2.25 15.37
CA ASN A 256 10.96 1.23 16.36
C ASN A 256 10.04 1.23 17.58
N ALA A 257 9.37 2.35 17.88
CA ALA A 257 8.44 2.44 19.01
C ALA A 257 7.14 1.64 18.81
N TRP A 258 6.82 1.24 17.58
CA TRP A 258 5.64 0.41 17.33
C TRP A 258 5.88 -1.03 17.79
N GLU A 259 5.25 -1.38 18.90
CA GLU A 259 5.29 -2.70 19.49
C GLU A 259 4.22 -3.60 18.86
N ILE A 260 4.67 -4.69 18.25
CA ILE A 260 3.81 -5.71 17.64
C ILE A 260 3.92 -6.99 18.47
N ASN A 261 3.03 -7.15 19.45
CA ASN A 261 2.97 -8.29 20.36
C ASN A 261 1.73 -9.18 20.16
N ASP A 262 0.68 -8.63 19.55
CA ASP A 262 -0.51 -9.30 19.01
C ASP A 262 -0.71 -8.83 17.55
N PRO A 263 0.03 -9.45 16.60
CA PRO A 263 0.13 -8.97 15.23
C PRO A 263 -1.21 -8.73 14.53
N LEU A 264 -2.22 -9.56 14.82
CA LEU A 264 -3.55 -9.39 14.26
C LEU A 264 -4.22 -8.13 14.82
N LYS A 265 -4.18 -7.93 16.14
CA LYS A 265 -4.78 -6.74 16.76
C LYS A 265 -4.06 -5.46 16.35
N GLN A 266 -2.73 -5.45 16.30
CA GLN A 266 -2.00 -4.27 15.85
C GLN A 266 -2.24 -3.97 14.36
N PHE A 267 -2.43 -5.00 13.53
CA PHE A 267 -2.80 -4.78 12.13
C PHE A 267 -4.20 -4.17 11.99
N GLU A 268 -5.19 -4.62 12.76
CA GLU A 268 -6.51 -3.98 12.85
C GLU A 268 -6.40 -2.50 13.23
N LEU A 269 -5.67 -2.19 14.32
CA LEU A 269 -5.46 -0.81 14.76
C LEU A 269 -4.73 0.05 13.73
N SER A 270 -3.86 -0.54 12.91
CA SER A 270 -3.19 0.16 11.82
C SER A 270 -4.16 0.59 10.71
N GLN A 271 -5.15 -0.25 10.38
CA GLN A 271 -6.19 0.07 9.42
C GLN A 271 -7.13 1.17 9.95
N GLU A 272 -7.47 1.12 11.25
CA GLU A 272 -8.23 2.19 11.91
C GLU A 272 -7.47 3.53 11.85
N ALA A 273 -6.17 3.52 12.13
CA ALA A 273 -5.34 4.71 12.06
C ALA A 273 -5.26 5.27 10.64
N ALA A 274 -5.18 4.42 9.62
CA ALA A 274 -5.16 4.83 8.22
C ALA A 274 -6.49 5.52 7.81
N ALA A 275 -7.63 4.98 8.25
CA ALA A 275 -8.94 5.61 8.03
C ALA A 275 -9.06 6.96 8.74
N ALA A 276 -8.59 7.04 10.00
CA ALA A 276 -8.58 8.28 10.77
C ALA A 276 -7.68 9.36 10.15
N LEU A 277 -6.52 8.97 9.61
CA LEU A 277 -5.62 9.90 8.91
C LEU A 277 -6.24 10.50 7.65
N LEU A 278 -7.10 9.77 6.94
CA LEU A 278 -7.78 10.32 5.77
C LEU A 278 -8.95 11.24 6.18
N VAL A 279 -9.77 10.80 7.15
CA VAL A 279 -11.07 11.44 7.41
C VAL A 279 -11.02 12.37 8.62
N ALA A 280 -10.51 11.90 9.75
CA ALA A 280 -10.57 12.62 11.02
C ALA A 280 -9.57 13.79 11.11
N THR A 281 -8.65 13.94 10.17
CA THR A 281 -7.78 15.13 10.07
C THR A 281 -8.46 16.31 9.36
N VAL A 282 -9.60 16.09 8.71
CA VAL A 282 -10.29 17.10 7.91
C VAL A 282 -11.37 17.79 8.75
N LYS A 283 -11.12 19.06 9.09
CA LYS A 283 -12.09 19.85 9.87
C LYS A 283 -13.41 20.04 9.09
N PRO A 284 -14.58 19.89 9.73
CA PRO A 284 -15.88 20.13 9.09
C PRO A 284 -15.94 21.46 8.34
N GLY A 285 -16.47 21.44 7.12
CA GLY A 285 -16.61 22.61 6.25
C GLY A 285 -15.34 23.05 5.52
N THR A 286 -14.17 22.45 5.77
CA THR A 286 -12.94 22.76 5.01
C THR A 286 -12.80 21.96 3.73
N HIS A 287 -13.42 20.77 3.66
CA HIS A 287 -13.35 19.84 2.53
C HIS A 287 -11.92 19.42 2.12
N ALA A 288 -10.95 19.61 3.02
CA ALA A 288 -9.52 19.51 2.73
C ALA A 288 -8.96 18.08 2.85
N PHE A 289 -9.57 17.11 2.15
CA PHE A 289 -9.01 15.75 2.05
C PHE A 289 -7.71 15.78 1.27
N ASN A 290 -6.66 15.13 1.78
CA ASN A 290 -5.31 15.25 1.22
C ASN A 290 -4.94 14.05 0.34
N PHE A 291 -4.37 14.35 -0.83
CA PHE A 291 -3.96 13.37 -1.83
C PHE A 291 -2.91 12.38 -1.30
N LEU A 292 -1.97 12.79 -0.46
CA LEU A 292 -0.95 11.87 0.06
C LEU A 292 -1.49 10.99 1.19
N LEU A 293 -2.37 11.52 2.04
CA LEU A 293 -2.95 10.75 3.15
C LEU A 293 -3.85 9.59 2.67
N VAL A 294 -4.52 9.74 1.51
CA VAL A 294 -5.32 8.63 0.95
C VAL A 294 -4.47 7.41 0.62
N HIS A 295 -3.19 7.59 0.28
CA HIS A 295 -2.28 6.50 -0.04
C HIS A 295 -2.01 5.62 1.19
N LEU A 296 -2.04 6.19 2.40
CA LEU A 296 -1.87 5.42 3.63
C LEU A 296 -3.02 4.43 3.84
N LEU A 297 -4.25 4.84 3.51
CA LEU A 297 -5.43 3.98 3.57
C LEU A 297 -5.39 2.90 2.46
N THR A 298 -5.10 3.28 1.22
CA THR A 298 -5.14 2.33 0.09
C THR A 298 -4.00 1.32 0.15
N THR A 299 -2.79 1.73 0.56
CA THR A 299 -1.67 0.81 0.81
C THR A 299 -1.92 -0.10 2.01
N SER A 300 -2.53 0.41 3.09
CA SER A 300 -2.94 -0.44 4.23
C SER A 300 -3.91 -1.54 3.79
N HIS A 301 -4.87 -1.18 2.93
CA HIS A 301 -5.79 -2.15 2.35
C HIS A 301 -5.08 -3.16 1.43
N ALA A 302 -4.08 -2.72 0.66
CA ALA A 302 -3.25 -3.63 -0.14
C ALA A 302 -2.46 -4.63 0.72
N VAL A 303 -1.88 -4.19 1.85
CA VAL A 303 -1.27 -5.11 2.83
C VAL A 303 -2.28 -6.17 3.27
N ARG A 304 -3.52 -5.75 3.61
CA ARG A 304 -4.57 -6.68 4.05
C ARG A 304 -4.84 -7.76 3.01
N ILE A 305 -4.91 -7.39 1.73
CA ILE A 305 -5.14 -8.33 0.61
C ILE A 305 -3.99 -9.33 0.51
N LEU A 306 -2.76 -8.88 0.71
CA LEU A 306 -1.55 -9.66 0.45
C LEU A 306 -1.12 -10.58 1.59
N LEU A 307 -1.45 -10.26 2.84
CA LEU A 307 -1.07 -11.08 4.00
C LEU A 307 -1.40 -12.58 3.85
N PRO A 308 -2.57 -13.00 3.32
CA PRO A 308 -2.87 -14.42 3.08
C PRO A 308 -2.02 -15.10 2.00
N PHE A 309 -1.34 -14.35 1.14
CA PHE A 309 -0.57 -14.85 -0.01
C PHE A 309 0.94 -14.76 0.18
N ILE A 310 1.38 -14.05 1.21
CA ILE A 310 2.79 -13.85 1.53
C ILE A 310 3.20 -14.87 2.60
N PRO A 311 4.44 -15.40 2.59
CA PRO A 311 4.89 -16.29 3.64
C PRO A 311 4.84 -15.63 5.03
N GLU A 312 4.34 -16.34 6.04
CA GLU A 312 4.14 -15.85 7.42
C GLU A 312 5.33 -15.09 8.01
N LYS A 313 6.56 -15.51 7.67
CA LYS A 313 7.81 -14.88 8.13
C LYS A 313 7.98 -13.42 7.69
N TYR A 314 7.23 -12.97 6.69
CA TYR A 314 7.29 -11.60 6.15
C TYR A 314 6.10 -10.72 6.56
N HIS A 315 5.10 -11.25 7.28
CA HIS A 315 3.88 -10.49 7.60
C HIS A 315 4.19 -9.21 8.40
N VAL A 316 4.96 -9.35 9.48
CA VAL A 316 5.37 -8.21 10.32
C VAL A 316 6.26 -7.25 9.53
N THR A 317 7.16 -7.77 8.68
CA THR A 317 8.02 -6.94 7.82
C THR A 317 7.19 -6.06 6.89
N LEU A 318 6.17 -6.63 6.21
CA LEU A 318 5.30 -5.86 5.32
C LEU A 318 4.55 -4.74 6.05
N VAL A 319 4.03 -5.05 7.25
CA VAL A 319 3.33 -4.06 8.08
C VAL A 319 4.28 -2.97 8.57
N ARG A 320 5.53 -3.31 8.90
CA ARG A 320 6.57 -2.33 9.27
C ARG A 320 7.02 -1.48 8.08
N GLU A 321 7.03 -2.05 6.88
CA GLU A 321 7.28 -1.30 5.65
C GLU A 321 6.20 -0.25 5.43
N TRP A 322 4.92 -0.64 5.49
CA TRP A 322 3.80 0.31 5.44
C TRP A 322 3.89 1.40 6.52
N TRP A 323 4.29 1.05 7.75
CA TRP A 323 4.47 2.04 8.82
C TRP A 323 5.56 3.07 8.52
N LEU A 324 6.62 2.68 7.83
CA LEU A 324 7.67 3.59 7.40
C LEU A 324 7.12 4.63 6.40
N LEU A 325 6.27 4.21 5.46
CA LEU A 325 5.56 5.09 4.54
C LEU A 325 4.63 6.06 5.29
N VAL A 326 3.88 5.55 6.27
CA VAL A 326 3.01 6.38 7.13
C VAL A 326 3.80 7.49 7.80
N LEU A 327 4.92 7.16 8.44
CA LEU A 327 5.76 8.16 9.13
C LEU A 327 6.28 9.23 8.16
N GLY A 328 6.79 8.82 6.99
CA GLY A 328 7.28 9.74 5.97
C GLY A 328 6.20 10.71 5.50
N ILE A 329 5.05 10.20 5.05
CA ILE A 329 3.95 11.03 4.56
C ILE A 329 3.35 11.90 5.67
N PHE A 330 3.21 11.36 6.88
CA PHE A 330 2.68 12.10 8.02
C PHE A 330 3.55 13.32 8.35
N ILE A 331 4.88 13.17 8.31
CA ILE A 331 5.81 14.29 8.53
C ILE A 331 5.74 15.30 7.37
N VAL A 332 5.77 14.84 6.12
CA VAL A 332 5.65 15.70 4.92
C VAL A 332 4.35 16.51 4.93
N LYS A 333 3.26 15.98 5.48
CA LYS A 333 1.98 16.69 5.60
C LYS A 333 1.84 17.52 6.89
N GLY A 334 2.93 17.75 7.61
CA GLY A 334 2.93 18.61 8.80
C GLY A 334 2.29 17.97 10.03
N ARG A 335 2.24 16.63 10.07
CA ARG A 335 1.80 15.81 11.22
C ARG A 335 0.37 16.13 11.68
N PRO A 336 -0.64 16.12 10.78
CA PRO A 336 -2.00 16.54 11.12
C PRO A 336 -2.61 15.61 12.17
N LEU A 337 -3.04 16.14 13.31
CA LEU A 337 -3.62 15.34 14.38
C LEU A 337 -5.05 14.89 14.00
N PRO A 338 -5.34 13.57 13.92
CA PRO A 338 -6.70 13.09 13.74
C PRO A 338 -7.56 13.45 14.95
N ASP A 339 -8.75 14.01 14.69
CA ASP A 339 -9.73 14.39 15.71
C ASP A 339 -11.05 13.65 15.42
N PRO A 340 -11.46 12.69 16.27
CA PRO A 340 -12.71 11.95 16.08
C PRO A 340 -13.95 12.83 15.95
N ASP A 341 -13.95 14.05 16.52
CA ASP A 341 -15.08 14.98 16.44
C ASP A 341 -15.27 15.56 15.02
N ASN A 342 -14.29 15.36 14.13
CA ASN A 342 -14.40 15.73 12.71
C ASN A 342 -15.21 14.71 11.88
N VAL A 343 -15.50 13.53 12.43
CA VAL A 343 -16.29 12.50 11.75
C VAL A 343 -17.77 12.69 12.09
N ASP A 344 -18.65 12.52 11.10
CA ASP A 344 -20.11 12.54 11.31
C ASP A 344 -20.49 11.59 12.46
N SER A 345 -21.39 12.03 13.33
CA SER A 345 -21.88 11.23 14.47
C SER A 345 -23.23 10.56 14.22
N ASP A 346 -23.85 10.82 13.06
CA ASP A 346 -25.19 10.32 12.71
C ASP A 346 -25.24 9.85 11.25
N LEU A 347 -25.69 8.60 11.08
CA LEU A 347 -25.90 7.98 9.78
C LEU A 347 -26.97 8.71 8.95
N LYS A 348 -27.94 9.39 9.60
CA LYS A 348 -29.10 10.03 8.94
C LYS A 348 -29.83 9.05 8.00
N GLN A 349 -29.99 7.80 8.45
CA GLN A 349 -30.57 6.67 7.68
C GLN A 349 -29.84 6.28 6.39
N ARG A 350 -28.59 6.73 6.19
CA ARG A 350 -27.74 6.33 5.08
C ARG A 350 -26.90 5.12 5.47
N GLY A 351 -26.60 4.27 4.50
CA GLY A 351 -25.77 3.08 4.70
C GLY A 351 -24.85 2.85 3.51
N TRP A 352 -24.20 1.68 3.45
CA TRP A 352 -23.23 1.36 2.39
C TRP A 352 -23.77 1.52 0.97
N LYS A 353 -25.05 1.27 0.71
CA LYS A 353 -25.67 1.52 -0.61
C LYS A 353 -25.58 2.98 -1.06
N TYR A 354 -25.69 3.93 -0.13
CA TYR A 354 -25.53 5.35 -0.42
C TYR A 354 -24.07 5.67 -0.74
N VAL A 355 -23.15 5.13 0.04
CA VAL A 355 -21.70 5.30 -0.17
C VAL A 355 -21.26 4.70 -1.52
N GLU A 356 -21.74 3.51 -1.86
CA GLU A 356 -21.52 2.85 -3.15
C GLU A 356 -22.09 3.67 -4.31
N ASP A 357 -23.31 4.20 -4.17
CA ASP A 357 -23.91 5.10 -5.16
C ASP A 357 -23.04 6.34 -5.38
N LYS A 358 -22.52 6.95 -4.31
CA LYS A 358 -21.59 8.08 -4.40
C LYS A 358 -20.27 7.71 -5.07
N ALA A 359 -19.75 6.50 -4.86
CA ALA A 359 -18.55 6.04 -5.52
C ALA A 359 -18.73 5.88 -7.04
N LEU A 360 -19.92 5.48 -7.49
CA LEU A 360 -20.15 5.06 -8.88
C LEU A 360 -20.94 6.06 -9.74
N ASN A 361 -21.66 6.99 -9.11
CA ASN A 361 -22.59 7.91 -9.79
C ASN A 361 -22.38 9.39 -9.44
N SER A 362 -21.34 9.74 -8.67
CA SER A 362 -20.99 11.14 -8.42
C SER A 362 -20.08 11.73 -9.51
N ASP A 363 -19.87 13.04 -9.46
CA ASP A 363 -18.89 13.73 -10.31
C ASP A 363 -17.46 13.21 -10.12
N TRP A 364 -17.20 12.52 -9.01
CA TRP A 364 -15.90 11.94 -8.64
C TRP A 364 -15.78 10.44 -8.99
N ALA A 365 -16.77 9.85 -9.67
CA ALA A 365 -16.79 8.41 -10.00
C ALA A 365 -15.66 7.96 -10.95
N THR A 366 -14.95 8.92 -11.55
CA THR A 366 -13.77 8.67 -12.40
C THR A 366 -12.46 9.06 -11.71
N ASP A 367 -12.47 9.47 -10.44
CA ASP A 367 -11.25 9.72 -9.67
C ASP A 367 -10.80 8.43 -8.97
N ALA A 368 -9.63 7.92 -9.37
CA ALA A 368 -9.13 6.64 -8.88
C ALA A 368 -8.94 6.63 -7.36
N HIS A 369 -8.45 7.73 -6.77
CA HIS A 369 -8.16 7.79 -5.34
C HIS A 369 -9.46 7.82 -4.52
N TYR A 370 -10.47 8.53 -5.01
CA TYR A 370 -11.78 8.65 -4.36
C TYR A 370 -12.48 7.28 -4.31
N VAL A 371 -12.54 6.58 -5.44
CA VAL A 371 -13.17 5.25 -5.52
C VAL A 371 -12.39 4.21 -4.70
N LYS A 372 -11.03 4.23 -4.76
CA LYS A 372 -10.18 3.34 -3.94
C LYS A 372 -10.37 3.58 -2.44
N ALA A 373 -10.49 4.83 -2.00
CA ALA A 373 -10.68 5.18 -0.59
C ALA A 373 -12.00 4.63 -0.04
N ILE A 374 -13.09 4.82 -0.79
CA ILE A 374 -14.41 4.29 -0.43
C ILE A 374 -14.38 2.77 -0.32
N ARG A 375 -13.77 2.11 -1.30
CA ARG A 375 -13.59 0.66 -1.27
C ARG A 375 -12.79 0.21 -0.05
N ALA A 376 -11.67 0.85 0.24
CA ALA A 376 -10.81 0.50 1.37
C ALA A 376 -11.56 0.61 2.72
N LEU A 377 -12.35 1.68 2.93
CA LEU A 377 -13.17 1.83 4.15
C LEU A 377 -14.23 0.72 4.26
N LYS A 378 -14.87 0.38 3.14
CA LYS A 378 -15.88 -0.71 3.08
C LYS A 378 -15.28 -2.07 3.41
N GLU A 379 -14.12 -2.38 2.84
CA GLU A 379 -13.46 -3.67 3.08
C GLU A 379 -12.84 -3.77 4.49
N ALA A 380 -12.41 -2.65 5.07
CA ALA A 380 -12.00 -2.59 6.47
C ALA A 380 -13.20 -2.88 7.41
N SER A 381 -14.36 -2.24 7.16
CA SER A 381 -15.63 -2.51 7.86
C SER A 381 -16.02 -3.99 7.80
N ARG A 382 -15.87 -4.64 6.63
CA ARG A 382 -16.14 -6.07 6.45
C ARG A 382 -15.15 -6.97 7.19
N THR A 383 -13.86 -6.62 7.16
CA THR A 383 -12.79 -7.44 7.73
C THR A 383 -12.83 -7.44 9.26
N TRP A 384 -13.05 -6.27 9.87
CA TRP A 384 -12.93 -6.06 11.32
C TRP A 384 -14.28 -5.95 12.03
N GLY A 385 -15.37 -5.86 11.26
CA GLY A 385 -16.66 -5.40 11.76
C GLY A 385 -16.71 -3.87 11.86
N ASP A 386 -17.90 -3.35 12.17
CA ASP A 386 -18.14 -1.91 12.23
C ASP A 386 -18.72 -1.49 13.58
N VAL A 387 -17.90 -1.66 14.62
CA VAL A 387 -18.33 -1.31 15.99
C VAL A 387 -18.64 0.18 16.05
N HIS A 388 -19.87 0.51 16.46
CA HIS A 388 -20.41 1.88 16.45
C HIS A 388 -20.42 2.55 15.07
N ASP A 389 -20.50 1.76 13.99
CA ASP A 389 -20.58 2.25 12.61
C ASP A 389 -19.41 3.18 12.22
N ARG A 390 -18.23 3.04 12.85
CA ARG A 390 -17.08 3.93 12.66
C ARG A 390 -16.61 4.03 11.22
N TYR A 391 -16.48 2.92 10.51
CA TYR A 391 -16.03 2.92 9.11
C TYR A 391 -17.11 3.47 8.19
N LEU A 392 -18.38 3.10 8.42
CA LEU A 392 -19.50 3.66 7.68
C LEU A 392 -19.63 5.18 7.88
N LEU A 393 -19.51 5.68 9.12
CA LEU A 393 -19.52 7.12 9.42
C LEU A 393 -18.32 7.84 8.78
N SER A 394 -17.14 7.22 8.80
CA SER A 394 -15.97 7.76 8.09
C SER A 394 -16.19 7.84 6.58
N ALA A 395 -16.80 6.81 5.99
CA ALA A 395 -17.13 6.78 4.57
C ALA A 395 -18.21 7.80 4.20
N LEU A 396 -19.26 7.96 5.01
CA LEU A 396 -20.29 8.97 4.84
C LEU A 396 -19.69 10.39 4.93
N THR A 397 -18.89 10.64 5.97
CA THR A 397 -18.15 11.90 6.13
C THR A 397 -17.33 12.21 4.89
N PHE A 398 -16.59 11.22 4.38
CA PHE A 398 -15.78 11.37 3.18
C PHE A 398 -16.62 11.72 1.94
N VAL A 399 -17.62 10.91 1.58
CA VAL A 399 -18.37 11.10 0.33
C VAL A 399 -19.25 12.35 0.33
N ASP A 400 -19.72 12.81 1.49
CA ASP A 400 -20.55 14.01 1.59
C ASP A 400 -19.75 15.31 1.56
N ASN A 401 -18.48 15.25 1.97
CA ASN A 401 -17.64 16.42 2.12
C ASN A 401 -16.51 16.49 1.08
N PHE A 402 -16.36 15.50 0.19
CA PHE A 402 -15.31 15.53 -0.82
C PHE A 402 -15.60 16.55 -1.92
N GLN A 403 -14.71 17.52 -2.08
CA GLN A 403 -14.78 18.56 -3.12
C GLN A 403 -13.51 18.60 -4.00
N GLY A 404 -12.79 17.47 -4.06
CA GLY A 404 -11.49 17.36 -4.73
C GLY A 404 -10.35 17.24 -3.73
N TRP A 405 -9.17 16.88 -4.25
CA TRP A 405 -7.97 16.66 -3.45
C TRP A 405 -7.23 17.97 -3.15
N THR A 406 -6.73 18.07 -1.92
CA THR A 406 -5.69 19.02 -1.51
C THR A 406 -4.32 18.35 -1.53
N PHE A 407 -3.24 19.11 -1.72
CA PHE A 407 -1.88 18.59 -1.88
C PHE A 407 -0.98 18.96 -0.71
#